data_AF-X1MZY8-F1
#
_entry.id   AF-X1MZY8-F1
#
_cell.length_a   1.000
_cell.length_b   1.000
_cell.length_c   1.000
_cell.angle_alpha   90.00
_cell.angle_beta   90.00
_cell.angle_gamma   90.00
#
_symmetry.space_group_name_H-M   'P 1'
#
loop_
_entity.id
_entity.type
_entity.pdbx_description
1 polymer ?
#
loop_
_entity_poly.entity_id
_entity_poly.type
_entity_poly.pdbx_seq_one_letter_code
_entity_poly.pdbx_strand_id
1 'polypeptide(L)'
;MVLLYLFVPSLIGLGAAAWQGSLELFGVGLVILAARGNFCTIDNRGLITDRRAGRISTEKNIELCQLLNEKIAISGAEIAVTPVKEHRFVLILRGEGLSPELTDSDPQQVGLAPKKVDALSPSAQRTAEIANEFVSRVKSLLQDKAPANMVLLRGFSQHPDIPSIPDIYKLKPATIAIYPMYRGLAKLVGMQLLPAGNN
;
A
#
# COMPACT_ATOMS: atom_id res chain seq x y z
N MET A 1 -23.81 -11.06 -11.80
CA MET A 1 -23.19 -9.72 -11.62
C MET A 1 -23.93 -8.95 -10.52
N VAL A 2 -24.05 -9.50 -9.31
CA VAL A 2 -24.57 -8.80 -8.12
C VAL A 2 -24.05 -9.60 -6.92
N LEU A 3 -22.97 -9.16 -6.29
CA LEU A 3 -22.67 -9.44 -4.85
C LEU A 3 -21.40 -8.74 -4.33
N LEU A 4 -20.56 -8.15 -5.19
CA LEU A 4 -19.30 -7.55 -4.73
C LEU A 4 -19.37 -6.05 -4.39
N TYR A 5 -20.51 -5.39 -4.62
CA TYR A 5 -20.61 -3.94 -4.40
C TYR A 5 -20.74 -3.53 -2.93
N LEU A 6 -21.02 -4.47 -2.02
CA LEU A 6 -21.40 -4.13 -0.65
C LEU A 6 -20.27 -4.08 0.37
N PHE A 7 -19.04 -4.50 0.05
CA PHE A 7 -18.06 -4.71 1.12
C PHE A 7 -16.83 -3.80 1.18
N VAL A 8 -16.35 -3.15 0.12
CA VAL A 8 -15.04 -2.48 0.30
C VAL A 8 -14.79 -1.22 -0.53
N PRO A 9 -15.41 -0.08 -0.16
CA PRO A 9 -15.03 1.25 -0.69
C PRO A 9 -13.54 1.59 -0.46
N SER A 10 -12.90 1.06 0.59
CA SER A 10 -11.50 1.32 0.94
C SER A 10 -10.48 0.58 0.04
N LEU A 11 -10.84 -0.56 -0.55
CA LEU A 11 -9.95 -1.34 -1.45
C LEU A 11 -9.88 -0.77 -2.86
N ILE A 12 -10.91 -0.04 -3.30
CA ILE A 12 -10.99 0.54 -4.65
C ILE A 12 -9.87 1.59 -4.87
N GLY A 13 -9.42 2.26 -3.80
CA GLY A 13 -8.34 3.26 -3.86
C GLY A 13 -6.91 2.71 -3.88
N LEU A 14 -6.70 1.46 -3.44
CA LEU A 14 -5.38 0.84 -3.29
C LEU A 14 -4.92 0.07 -4.53
N GLY A 15 -5.84 -0.21 -5.46
CA GLY A 15 -5.58 -1.07 -6.61
C GLY A 15 -5.47 -2.52 -6.17
N ALA A 16 -6.29 -3.41 -6.74
CA ALA A 16 -6.34 -4.81 -6.35
C ALA A 16 -5.02 -5.60 -6.59
N ALA A 17 -4.03 -4.98 -7.24
CA ALA A 17 -2.66 -5.49 -7.39
C ALA A 17 -1.86 -5.47 -6.08
N ALA A 18 -2.15 -4.55 -5.15
CA ALA A 18 -1.50 -4.44 -3.85
C ALA A 18 -1.54 -5.74 -3.03
N TRP A 19 -2.65 -6.48 -3.14
CA TRP A 19 -2.91 -7.68 -2.35
C TRP A 19 -2.55 -8.98 -3.08
N GLN A 20 -2.03 -8.91 -4.32
CA GLN A 20 -1.67 -10.11 -5.07
C GLN A 20 -0.46 -10.85 -4.46
N GLY A 21 0.41 -10.14 -3.72
CA GLY A 21 1.56 -10.72 -3.03
C GLY A 21 1.29 -11.24 -1.61
N SER A 22 0.11 -10.99 -1.04
CA SER A 22 -0.19 -11.35 0.36
C SER A 22 -0.85 -12.73 0.53
N LEU A 23 -1.25 -13.39 -0.57
CA LEU A 23 -2.14 -14.57 -0.51
C LEU A 23 -1.42 -15.89 -0.17
N GLU A 24 -0.10 -15.95 -0.28
CA GLU A 24 0.65 -17.20 -0.01
C GLU A 24 0.96 -17.41 1.49
N LEU A 25 0.52 -16.52 2.39
CA LEU A 25 1.06 -16.44 3.75
C LEU A 25 0.03 -16.38 4.89
N PHE A 26 -1.23 -16.75 4.65
CA PHE A 26 -2.31 -16.78 5.66
C PHE A 26 -2.13 -17.81 6.81
N GLY A 27 -0.96 -18.45 6.93
CA GLY A 27 -0.68 -19.47 7.95
C GLY A 27 -0.07 -18.97 9.26
N VAL A 28 0.19 -17.67 9.40
CA VAL A 28 0.85 -17.10 10.59
C VAL A 28 0.05 -15.87 10.98
N GLY A 29 -0.49 -15.79 12.20
CA GLY A 29 -1.45 -14.76 12.70
C GLY A 29 -0.95 -13.31 12.74
N LEU A 30 -0.22 -12.89 11.72
CA LEU A 30 0.33 -11.56 11.52
C LEU A 30 -0.67 -10.69 10.77
N VAL A 31 -0.86 -9.47 11.25
CA VAL A 31 -1.72 -8.48 10.59
C VAL A 31 -0.98 -7.92 9.38
N ILE A 32 -1.69 -7.81 8.25
CA ILE A 32 -1.19 -7.17 7.03
C ILE A 32 -1.95 -5.86 6.83
N LEU A 33 -1.22 -4.75 6.86
CA LEU A 33 -1.71 -3.42 6.54
C LEU A 33 -1.13 -2.94 5.23
N ALA A 34 -1.93 -2.21 4.47
CA ALA A 34 -1.50 -1.52 3.26
C ALA A 34 -1.84 -0.04 3.34
N ALA A 35 -0.95 0.80 2.81
CA ALA A 35 -1.17 2.21 2.58
C ALA A 35 -0.78 2.57 1.16
N ARG A 36 -1.51 3.51 0.57
CA ARG A 36 -1.12 4.10 -0.71
C ARG A 36 0.05 5.05 -0.48
N GLY A 37 1.09 4.88 -1.28
CA GLY A 37 2.24 5.77 -1.32
C GLY A 37 2.33 6.58 -2.61
N ASN A 38 2.81 7.81 -2.49
CA ASN A 38 3.25 8.63 -3.62
C ASN A 38 4.69 9.09 -3.36
N PHE A 39 5.57 8.98 -4.34
CA PHE A 39 6.78 9.80 -4.38
C PHE A 39 6.41 11.25 -4.64
N CYS A 40 7.09 12.17 -3.96
CA CYS A 40 6.88 13.61 -4.06
C CYS A 40 8.22 14.37 -4.02
N THR A 41 8.15 15.65 -4.38
CA THR A 41 9.25 16.60 -4.27
C THR A 41 9.04 17.49 -3.06
N ILE A 42 10.05 17.64 -2.21
CA ILE A 42 10.13 18.68 -1.18
C ILE A 42 11.29 19.65 -1.48
N ASP A 43 11.11 20.91 -1.07
CA ASP A 43 12.19 21.90 -1.06
C ASP A 43 13.14 21.70 0.14
N ASN A 44 14.18 22.53 0.18
CA ASN A 44 15.18 22.61 1.25
C ASN A 44 14.61 23.05 2.62
N ARG A 45 13.39 23.60 2.67
CA ARG A 45 12.65 23.87 3.91
C ARG A 45 11.76 22.69 4.32
N GLY A 46 11.72 21.62 3.52
CA GLY A 46 10.88 20.45 3.72
C GLY A 46 9.43 20.65 3.27
N LEU A 47 9.13 21.69 2.49
CA LEU A 47 7.79 21.97 1.97
C LEU A 47 7.58 21.26 0.64
N ILE A 48 6.41 20.66 0.46
CA ILE A 48 6.06 19.92 -0.75
C ILE A 48 5.94 20.89 -1.92
N THR A 49 6.77 20.73 -2.95
CA THR A 49 6.71 21.51 -4.19
C THR A 49 5.94 20.78 -5.28
N ASP A 50 5.97 19.44 -5.28
CA ASP A 50 5.15 18.61 -6.16
C ASP A 50 4.77 17.29 -5.47
N ARG A 51 3.46 17.09 -5.26
CA ARG A 51 2.90 15.88 -4.63
C ARG A 51 3.04 14.60 -5.47
N ARG A 52 3.50 14.73 -6.71
CA ARG A 52 3.58 13.64 -7.69
C ARG A 52 4.98 13.51 -8.30
N ALA A 53 5.98 14.23 -7.79
CA ALA A 53 7.35 14.15 -8.27
C ALA A 53 7.47 14.29 -9.81
N GLY A 54 6.75 15.23 -10.42
CA GLY A 54 6.73 15.43 -11.87
C GLY A 54 6.12 14.27 -12.66
N ARG A 55 5.45 13.32 -11.98
CA ARG A 55 5.07 12.00 -12.53
C ARG A 55 6.28 11.29 -13.14
N ILE A 56 7.28 11.00 -12.31
CA ILE A 56 8.40 10.11 -12.68
C ILE A 56 7.90 8.89 -13.46
N SER A 57 8.74 8.38 -14.35
CA SER A 57 8.41 7.18 -15.12
C SER A 57 8.19 5.96 -14.20
N THR A 58 7.45 4.97 -14.69
CA THR A 58 7.21 3.74 -13.91
C THR A 58 8.51 2.97 -13.69
N GLU A 59 9.44 3.00 -14.65
CA GLU A 59 10.78 2.42 -14.53
C GLU A 59 11.53 3.06 -13.38
N LYS A 60 11.50 4.40 -13.28
CA LYS A 60 12.13 5.10 -12.16
C LYS A 60 11.48 4.78 -10.82
N ASN A 61 10.15 4.63 -10.80
CA ASN A 61 9.43 4.20 -9.60
C ASN A 61 9.85 2.80 -9.16
N ILE A 62 10.00 1.85 -10.09
CA ILE A 62 10.47 0.49 -9.80
C ILE A 62 11.86 0.53 -9.15
N GLU A 63 12.80 1.28 -9.73
CA GLU A 63 14.16 1.45 -9.17
C GLU A 63 14.11 2.00 -7.74
N LEU A 64 13.29 3.03 -7.50
CA LEU A 64 13.16 3.64 -6.18
C LEU A 64 12.53 2.67 -5.18
N CYS A 65 11.47 1.95 -5.54
CA CYS A 65 10.84 0.95 -4.67
C CYS A 65 11.82 -0.18 -4.32
N GLN A 66 12.60 -0.66 -5.28
CA GLN A 66 13.66 -1.66 -5.04
C GLN A 66 14.69 -1.13 -4.04
N LEU A 67 15.18 0.09 -4.25
CA LEU A 67 16.10 0.74 -3.32
C LEU A 67 15.51 0.86 -1.90
N LEU A 68 14.23 1.23 -1.77
CA LEU A 68 13.58 1.30 -0.46
C LEU A 68 13.52 -0.08 0.22
N ASN A 69 13.14 -1.13 -0.52
CA ASN A 69 13.09 -2.50 0.01
C ASN A 69 14.47 -3.03 0.42
N GLU A 70 15.53 -2.66 -0.30
CA GLU A 70 16.90 -3.11 0.02
C GLU A 70 17.51 -2.38 1.23
N LYS A 71 17.13 -1.12 1.46
CA LYS A 71 17.83 -0.24 2.41
C LYS A 71 17.03 0.06 3.68
N ILE A 72 15.71 -0.15 3.66
CA ILE A 72 14.85 0.18 4.81
C ILE A 72 14.38 -1.10 5.50
N ALA A 73 14.91 -1.31 6.69
CA ALA A 73 14.43 -2.31 7.64
C ALA A 73 14.04 -1.62 8.95
N ILE A 74 12.85 -1.92 9.48
CA ILE A 74 12.31 -1.33 10.70
C ILE A 74 11.96 -2.45 11.67
N SER A 75 12.30 -2.29 12.94
CA SER A 75 11.97 -3.28 13.95
C SER A 75 10.45 -3.35 14.17
N GLY A 76 9.93 -4.56 14.33
CA GLY A 76 8.53 -4.78 14.71
C GLY A 76 7.53 -4.87 13.55
N ALA A 77 7.96 -4.70 12.29
CA ALA A 77 7.21 -5.09 11.11
C ALA A 77 8.12 -5.39 9.91
N GLU A 78 7.74 -6.39 9.11
CA GLU A 78 8.24 -6.55 7.75
C GLU A 78 7.66 -5.45 6.87
N ILE A 79 8.48 -4.89 5.98
CA ILE A 79 8.11 -3.80 5.08
C ILE A 79 8.30 -4.24 3.64
N ALA A 80 7.29 -3.98 2.82
CA ALA A 80 7.41 -4.09 1.37
C ALA A 80 6.83 -2.86 0.68
N VAL A 81 7.56 -2.34 -0.30
CA VAL A 81 7.18 -1.21 -1.14
C VAL A 81 7.01 -1.73 -2.56
N THR A 82 5.78 -1.70 -3.07
CA THR A 82 5.45 -2.23 -4.40
C THR A 82 5.11 -1.11 -5.38
N PRO A 83 5.80 -1.02 -6.53
CA PRO A 83 5.50 -0.03 -7.54
C PRO A 83 4.10 -0.24 -8.13
N VAL A 84 3.40 0.85 -8.46
CA VAL A 84 2.08 0.78 -9.14
C VAL A 84 2.14 1.40 -10.53
N LYS A 85 2.23 2.74 -10.60
CA LYS A 85 2.31 3.47 -11.88
C LYS A 85 2.78 4.89 -11.62
N GLU A 86 3.72 5.37 -12.43
CA GLU A 86 4.38 6.67 -12.25
C GLU A 86 4.86 6.81 -10.80
N HIS A 87 4.67 7.95 -10.15
CA HIS A 87 4.97 8.20 -8.73
C HIS A 87 4.22 7.33 -7.69
N ARG A 88 3.25 6.49 -8.07
CA ARG A 88 2.42 5.75 -7.11
C ARG A 88 3.06 4.42 -6.74
N PHE A 89 2.99 4.08 -5.46
CA PHE A 89 3.39 2.79 -4.91
C PHE A 89 2.41 2.36 -3.81
N VAL A 90 2.57 1.15 -3.32
CA VAL A 90 1.87 0.63 -2.14
C VAL A 90 2.91 0.29 -1.08
N LEU A 91 2.70 0.76 0.14
CA LEU A 91 3.43 0.32 1.32
C LEU A 91 2.63 -0.81 1.97
N ILE A 92 3.28 -1.95 2.21
CA ILE A 92 2.75 -3.09 2.94
C ILE A 92 3.55 -3.22 4.24
N LEU A 93 2.84 -3.28 5.36
CA LEU A 93 3.39 -3.54 6.68
C LEU A 93 2.83 -4.87 7.18
N ARG A 94 3.70 -5.77 7.61
CA ARG A 94 3.30 -7.06 8.20
C ARG A 94 3.92 -7.24 9.57
N GLY A 95 3.09 -7.50 10.56
CA GLY A 95 3.54 -7.63 11.95
C GLY A 95 2.41 -7.84 12.93
N GLU A 96 2.78 -8.05 14.19
CA GLU A 96 1.83 -8.22 15.28
C GLU A 96 1.36 -6.86 15.83
N GLY A 97 0.09 -6.78 16.21
CA GLY A 97 -0.48 -5.61 16.86
C GLY A 97 -0.51 -4.36 15.98
N LEU A 98 -0.63 -4.52 14.66
CA LEU A 98 -0.79 -3.42 13.73
C LEU A 98 -2.27 -3.02 13.62
N SER A 99 -2.56 -1.71 13.54
CA SER A 99 -3.91 -1.18 13.31
C SER A 99 -3.90 -0.10 12.21
N PRO A 100 -4.92 -0.05 11.34
CA PRO A 100 -5.01 0.93 10.27
C PRO A 100 -5.53 2.31 10.72
N GLU A 101 -5.87 2.48 12.00
CA GLU A 101 -6.47 3.71 12.54
C GLU A 101 -5.44 4.84 12.67
N LEU A 102 -5.03 5.38 11.53
CA LEU A 102 -3.96 6.36 11.38
C LEU A 102 -4.39 7.55 10.51
N THR A 103 -3.76 8.71 10.74
CA THR A 103 -3.87 9.85 9.82
C THR A 103 -3.01 9.69 8.56
N ASP A 104 -3.37 10.40 7.49
CA ASP A 104 -2.56 10.51 6.28
C ASP A 104 -1.34 11.44 6.51
N SER A 105 -0.18 11.10 5.93
CA SER A 105 0.95 12.04 5.90
C SER A 105 0.86 13.06 4.75
N ASP A 106 0.06 12.77 3.72
CA ASP A 106 -0.21 13.72 2.62
C ASP A 106 -1.13 14.85 3.11
N PRO A 107 -0.67 16.12 3.19
CA PRO A 107 -1.54 17.24 3.54
C PRO A 107 -2.51 17.59 2.41
N GLN A 108 -2.39 16.92 1.26
CA GLN A 108 -3.14 17.13 0.04
C GLN A 108 -2.92 18.48 -0.65
N GLN A 109 -1.90 19.24 -0.24
CA GLN A 109 -1.60 20.57 -0.73
C GLN A 109 -0.08 20.77 -0.87
N VAL A 110 0.33 21.55 -1.87
CA VAL A 110 1.72 22.03 -2.00
C VAL A 110 1.98 23.22 -1.07
N GLY A 111 3.24 23.50 -0.75
CA GLY A 111 3.64 24.56 0.17
C GLY A 111 3.50 24.20 1.66
N LEU A 112 3.01 23.00 1.97
CA LEU A 112 2.96 22.45 3.33
C LEU A 112 4.01 21.33 3.47
N ALA A 113 4.49 21.11 4.69
CA ALA A 113 5.29 19.94 5.00
C ALA A 113 4.43 18.66 5.02
N PRO A 114 5.00 17.48 4.74
CA PRO A 114 4.36 16.21 5.05
C PRO A 114 3.94 16.18 6.53
N LYS A 115 2.73 15.73 6.81
CA LYS A 115 2.21 15.60 8.18
C LYS A 115 2.86 14.40 8.87
N LYS A 116 3.00 14.49 10.18
CA LYS A 116 3.26 13.32 11.01
C LYS A 116 2.05 12.37 10.91
N VAL A 117 2.30 11.08 10.82
CA VAL A 117 1.27 10.05 10.93
C VAL A 117 0.94 9.88 12.40
N ASP A 118 -0.27 10.23 12.80
CA ASP A 118 -0.73 10.14 14.18
C ASP A 118 -1.71 8.97 14.32
N ALA A 119 -1.65 8.31 15.48
CA ALA A 119 -2.59 7.27 15.84
C ALA A 119 -3.95 7.88 16.20
N LEU A 120 -5.02 7.33 15.64
CA LEU A 120 -6.40 7.71 15.95
C LEU A 120 -6.97 6.89 17.12
N SER A 121 -6.26 5.83 17.53
CA SER A 121 -6.57 5.04 18.71
C SER A 121 -5.31 4.48 19.38
N PRO A 122 -5.37 4.08 20.67
CA PRO A 122 -4.21 3.54 21.38
C PRO A 122 -3.59 2.30 20.72
N SER A 123 -4.40 1.45 20.07
CA SER A 123 -3.94 0.25 19.38
C SER A 123 -3.09 0.56 18.13
N ALA A 124 -3.26 1.74 17.52
CA ALA A 124 -2.53 2.15 16.33
C ALA A 124 -1.20 2.85 16.61
N GLN A 125 -0.85 3.07 17.88
CA GLN A 125 0.37 3.78 18.29
C GLN A 125 1.64 3.16 17.69
N ARG A 126 1.75 1.82 17.77
CA ARG A 126 2.87 1.08 17.18
C ARG A 126 2.95 1.24 15.66
N THR A 127 1.81 1.23 14.98
CA THR A 127 1.78 1.40 13.52
C THR A 127 2.16 2.82 13.11
N ALA A 128 1.73 3.84 13.88
CA ALA A 128 2.13 5.23 13.66
C ALA A 128 3.65 5.41 13.80
N GLU A 129 4.27 4.79 14.80
CA GLU A 129 5.72 4.81 15.01
C GLU A 129 6.46 4.19 13.82
N ILE A 130 6.06 3.00 13.39
CA ILE A 130 6.64 2.32 12.21
C ILE A 130 6.48 3.17 10.95
N ALA A 131 5.30 3.75 10.72
CA ALA A 131 5.03 4.57 9.54
C ALA A 131 5.87 5.87 9.53
N ASN A 132 6.00 6.55 10.67
CA ASN A 132 6.84 7.75 10.78
C ASN A 132 8.33 7.42 10.63
N GLU A 133 8.78 6.30 11.22
CA GLU A 133 10.16 5.85 11.05
C GLU A 133 10.46 5.52 9.59
N PHE A 134 9.54 4.87 8.88
CA PHE A 134 9.63 4.63 7.44
C PHE A 134 9.77 5.93 6.68
N VAL A 135 8.87 6.89 6.89
CA VAL A 135 8.90 8.20 6.20
C VAL A 135 10.22 8.94 6.49
N SER A 136 10.71 8.90 7.72
CA SER A 136 11.99 9.51 8.12
C SER A 136 13.18 8.86 7.40
N ARG A 137 13.26 7.52 7.40
CA ARG A 137 14.33 6.78 6.72
C ARG A 137 14.31 7.01 5.21
N VAL A 138 13.13 7.05 4.60
CA VAL A 138 12.96 7.39 3.18
C VAL A 138 13.47 8.80 2.89
N LYS A 139 13.11 9.80 3.71
CA LYS A 139 13.57 11.18 3.54
C LYS A 139 15.10 11.25 3.49
N SER A 140 15.77 10.61 4.43
CA SER A 140 17.24 10.59 4.48
C SER A 140 17.85 9.87 3.28
N LEU A 141 17.27 8.73 2.88
CA LEU A 141 17.78 7.92 1.77
C LEU A 141 17.60 8.58 0.39
N LEU A 142 16.52 9.35 0.22
CA LEU A 142 16.15 9.95 -1.06
C LEU A 142 16.47 11.44 -1.17
N GLN A 143 17.06 12.09 -0.16
CA GLN A 143 17.26 13.55 -0.09
C GLN A 143 17.82 14.18 -1.39
N ASP A 144 18.75 13.49 -2.06
CA ASP A 144 19.43 13.95 -3.28
C ASP A 144 18.83 13.40 -4.58
N LYS A 145 17.64 12.77 -4.51
CA LYS A 145 16.99 12.07 -5.64
C LYS A 145 15.77 12.84 -6.18
N ALA A 146 15.90 14.15 -6.34
CA ALA A 146 14.87 14.96 -6.98
C ALA A 146 14.57 14.45 -8.42
N PRO A 147 13.31 14.49 -8.88
CA PRO A 147 12.14 15.05 -8.20
C PRO A 147 11.45 14.11 -7.20
N ALA A 148 11.98 12.92 -6.91
CA ALA A 148 11.35 11.94 -6.00
C ALA A 148 12.13 11.81 -4.68
N ASN A 149 12.36 12.94 -4.01
CA ASN A 149 13.19 13.00 -2.81
C ASN A 149 12.44 12.79 -1.48
N MET A 150 11.13 12.50 -1.54
CA MET A 150 10.30 12.24 -0.37
C MET A 150 9.09 11.38 -0.72
N VAL A 151 8.38 10.86 0.28
CA VAL A 151 7.13 10.09 0.11
C VAL A 151 5.99 10.65 0.94
N LEU A 152 4.76 10.42 0.45
CA LEU A 152 3.50 10.71 1.13
C LEU A 152 2.68 9.42 1.21
N LEU A 153 2.08 9.16 2.37
CA LEU A 153 1.31 7.97 2.69
C LEU A 153 -0.15 8.34 2.95
N ARG A 154 -1.07 7.50 2.46
CA ARG A 154 -2.51 7.70 2.58
C ARG A 154 -3.28 6.41 2.69
N GLY A 155 -4.43 6.47 3.37
CA GLY A 155 -5.44 5.42 3.33
C GLY A 155 -4.91 4.10 3.87
N PHE A 156 -4.38 4.13 5.10
CA PHE A 156 -4.03 2.92 5.82
C PHE A 156 -5.26 2.02 5.95
N SER A 157 -5.10 0.75 5.59
CA SER A 157 -6.18 -0.23 5.61
C SER A 157 -5.62 -1.60 5.96
N GLN A 158 -6.42 -2.38 6.66
CA GLN A 158 -6.11 -3.76 6.98
C GLN A 158 -6.75 -4.69 5.95
N HIS A 159 -6.07 -5.79 5.65
CA HIS A 159 -6.70 -6.88 4.92
C HIS A 159 -7.94 -7.34 5.69
N PRO A 160 -9.15 -7.28 5.10
CA PRO A 160 -10.34 -7.74 5.80
C PRO A 160 -10.25 -9.25 6.00
N ASP A 161 -10.61 -9.74 7.18
CA ASP A 161 -10.72 -11.16 7.46
C ASP A 161 -12.01 -11.70 6.81
N ILE A 162 -11.97 -11.89 5.50
CA ILE A 162 -13.08 -12.41 4.70
C ILE A 162 -12.86 -13.91 4.54
N PRO A 163 -13.76 -14.76 5.07
CA PRO A 163 -13.65 -16.20 4.86
C PRO A 163 -13.76 -16.51 3.37
N SER A 164 -12.95 -17.47 2.90
CA SER A 164 -12.90 -17.77 1.47
C SER A 164 -14.19 -18.45 0.98
N ILE A 165 -14.50 -18.35 -0.32
CA ILE A 165 -15.62 -19.08 -0.92
C ILE A 165 -15.49 -20.60 -0.71
N PRO A 166 -14.30 -21.23 -0.84
CA PRO A 166 -14.10 -22.62 -0.45
C PRO A 166 -14.47 -22.91 1.02
N ASP A 167 -14.16 -22.00 1.95
CA ASP A 167 -14.41 -22.23 3.37
C ASP A 167 -15.90 -22.19 3.69
N ILE A 168 -16.62 -21.20 3.16
CA ILE A 168 -18.05 -21.01 3.44
C ILE A 168 -18.91 -22.01 2.66
N TYR A 169 -18.64 -22.16 1.36
CA TYR A 169 -19.53 -22.87 0.44
C TYR A 169 -19.05 -24.27 0.05
N LYS A 170 -17.83 -24.65 0.45
CA LYS A 170 -17.21 -25.95 0.10
C LYS A 170 -17.12 -26.19 -1.42
N LEU A 171 -17.03 -25.11 -2.20
CA LEU A 171 -16.87 -25.14 -3.65
C LEU A 171 -15.40 -24.98 -4.06
N LYS A 172 -15.09 -25.30 -5.31
CA LYS A 172 -13.83 -24.96 -5.98
C LYS A 172 -14.08 -23.85 -7.02
N PRO A 173 -14.11 -22.57 -6.62
CA PRO A 173 -14.49 -21.48 -7.50
C PRO A 173 -13.32 -21.03 -8.40
N ALA A 174 -13.66 -20.56 -9.60
CA ALA A 174 -12.71 -20.00 -10.55
C ALA A 174 -13.24 -18.70 -11.18
N THR A 175 -12.34 -17.81 -11.61
CA THR A 175 -12.66 -16.53 -12.25
C THR A 175 -11.95 -16.37 -13.59
N ILE A 176 -12.72 -15.99 -14.61
CA ILE A 176 -12.23 -15.51 -15.90
C ILE A 176 -12.56 -14.02 -15.98
N ALA A 177 -11.55 -13.16 -15.87
CA ALA A 177 -11.71 -11.71 -15.96
C ALA A 177 -10.45 -11.07 -16.57
N ILE A 178 -10.65 -10.08 -17.43
CA ILE A 178 -9.57 -9.27 -18.03
C ILE A 178 -9.17 -8.15 -17.07
N TYR A 179 -10.16 -7.47 -16.48
CA TYR A 179 -9.90 -6.28 -15.68
C TYR A 179 -9.18 -6.61 -14.36
N PRO A 180 -8.02 -5.98 -14.05
CA PRO A 180 -7.20 -6.32 -12.88
C PRO A 180 -7.93 -6.24 -11.55
N MET A 181 -8.87 -5.30 -11.40
CA MET A 181 -9.65 -5.14 -10.17
C MET A 181 -10.47 -6.39 -9.86
N TYR A 182 -11.16 -6.96 -10.86
CA TYR A 182 -11.97 -8.17 -10.66
C TYR A 182 -11.10 -9.39 -10.37
N ARG A 183 -9.92 -9.47 -10.99
CA ARG A 183 -8.94 -10.53 -10.72
C ARG A 183 -8.42 -10.48 -9.28
N GLY A 184 -8.16 -9.28 -8.75
CA GLY A 184 -7.73 -9.14 -7.35
C GLY A 184 -8.85 -9.46 -6.35
N LEU A 185 -10.09 -9.03 -6.62
CA LEU A 185 -11.25 -9.38 -5.79
C LEU A 185 -11.54 -10.89 -5.79
N ALA A 186 -11.43 -11.55 -6.94
CA ALA A 186 -11.58 -13.01 -7.05
C ALA A 186 -10.53 -13.75 -6.21
N LYS A 187 -9.28 -13.29 -6.27
CA LYS A 187 -8.19 -13.82 -5.45
C LYS A 187 -8.45 -13.61 -3.95
N LEU A 188 -8.91 -12.43 -3.55
CA LEU A 188 -9.23 -12.09 -2.16
C LEU A 188 -10.22 -13.07 -1.52
N VAL A 189 -11.20 -13.56 -2.29
CA VAL A 189 -12.21 -14.51 -1.81
C VAL A 189 -11.88 -15.98 -2.12
N GLY A 190 -10.62 -16.27 -2.47
CA GLY A 190 -10.10 -17.63 -2.67
C GLY A 190 -10.48 -18.30 -4.00
N MET A 191 -10.72 -17.51 -5.06
CA MET A 191 -11.01 -18.07 -6.39
C MET A 191 -9.75 -18.28 -7.22
N GLN A 192 -9.70 -19.40 -7.94
CA GLN A 192 -8.64 -19.67 -8.91
C GLN A 192 -8.77 -18.72 -10.11
N LEU A 193 -7.71 -17.97 -10.43
CA LEU A 193 -7.70 -17.19 -11.66
C LEU A 193 -7.41 -18.08 -12.86
N LEU A 194 -8.30 -18.00 -13.85
CA LEU A 194 -8.11 -18.64 -15.15
C LEU A 194 -7.61 -17.62 -16.19
N PRO A 195 -6.96 -18.10 -17.26
CA PRO A 195 -6.64 -17.26 -18.41
C PRO A 195 -7.91 -16.62 -18.96
N ALA A 196 -7.84 -15.31 -19.20
CA ALA A 196 -8.85 -14.59 -19.97
C ALA A 196 -8.23 -14.27 -21.34
N GLY A 197 -9.06 -14.09 -22.37
CA GLY A 197 -8.60 -13.60 -23.67
C GLY A 197 -7.94 -12.21 -23.54
N ASN A 198 -7.13 -11.85 -24.53
CA ASN A 198 -6.55 -10.51 -24.60
C ASN A 198 -7.59 -9.57 -25.23
N ASN A 199 -7.76 -8.38 -24.63
CA ASN A 199 -8.34 -7.24 -25.36
C ASN A 199 -7.25 -6.58 -26.20
#